data_AF-A0A6J1VQM7-F1
#
_entry.id   AF-A0A6J1VQM7-F1
#
_cell.length_a   1.000
_cell.length_b   1.000
_cell.length_c   1.000
_cell.angle_alpha   90.00
_cell.angle_beta   90.00
_cell.angle_gamma   90.00
#
_symmetry.space_group_name_H-M   'P 1'
#
loop_
_entity.id
_entity.type
_entity.pdbx_description
1 polymer ?
#
loop_
_entity_poly.entity_id
_entity_poly.type
_entity_poly.pdbx_seq_one_letter_code
_entity_poly.pdbx_strand_id
1 'polypeptide(L)'
;MEGNFWKTWMVVGTLSFFGTSSLPHTKPLTYKEVVALAVAIYNSRSGEDCVYRLLGALAEPQWDPISESHQELNFTIKETMCLLEDVVFFEECGFKEGGVVRQCTGCYFFDERPPVVALTCVVLAGMEEEKGE
;
A
#
# COMPACT_ATOMS: atom_id res chain seq x y z
N MET A 1 78.99 -13.21 9.77
CA MET A 1 77.75 -13.93 10.13
C MET A 1 76.80 -12.82 10.52
N GLU A 2 76.22 -12.20 9.50
CA GLU A 2 75.38 -11.02 9.64
C GLU A 2 73.99 -11.38 9.15
N GLY A 3 73.05 -11.35 10.08
CA GLY A 3 71.64 -11.48 9.78
C GLY A 3 71.14 -10.26 9.02
N ASN A 4 70.16 -10.50 8.15
CA ASN A 4 69.22 -9.45 7.78
C ASN A 4 67.83 -10.06 7.63
N PHE A 5 67.11 -9.98 8.75
CA PHE A 5 65.66 -10.09 8.88
C PHE A 5 65.01 -8.96 8.07
N TRP A 6 64.98 -9.13 6.76
CA TRP A 6 64.16 -8.31 5.88
C TRP A 6 62.72 -8.82 5.99
N LYS A 7 61.97 -8.05 6.77
CA LYS A 7 60.55 -8.18 7.09
C LYS A 7 59.70 -8.64 5.91
N THR A 8 59.09 -9.81 6.07
CA THR A 8 57.84 -10.16 5.40
C THR A 8 56.78 -9.13 5.78
N TRP A 9 56.44 -8.24 4.86
CA TRP A 9 55.23 -7.43 5.00
C TRP A 9 54.03 -8.32 4.65
N MET A 10 53.39 -8.90 5.67
CA MET A 10 52.02 -9.37 5.52
C MET A 10 51.13 -8.13 5.33
N VAL A 11 50.79 -7.85 4.08
CA VAL A 11 49.68 -6.94 3.79
C VAL A 11 48.40 -7.72 4.06
N VAL A 12 47.92 -7.66 5.30
CA VAL A 12 46.54 -8.06 5.61
C VAL A 12 45.66 -6.96 5.04
N GLY A 13 45.14 -7.17 3.83
CA GLY A 13 44.10 -6.34 3.27
C GLY A 13 42.84 -6.50 4.13
N THR A 14 42.62 -5.56 5.06
CA THR A 14 41.34 -5.46 5.75
C THR A 14 40.32 -4.98 4.72
N LEU A 15 39.53 -5.90 4.17
CA LEU A 15 38.30 -5.57 3.46
C LEU A 15 37.31 -5.01 4.47
N SER A 16 37.44 -3.73 4.78
CA SER A 16 36.44 -2.98 5.51
C SER A 16 35.27 -2.73 4.56
N PHE A 17 34.43 -3.75 4.36
CA PHE A 17 33.08 -3.52 3.85
C PHE A 17 32.30 -2.80 4.95
N PHE A 18 32.50 -1.48 5.07
CA PHE A 18 31.51 -0.63 5.70
C PHE A 18 30.33 -0.58 4.74
N GLY A 19 29.49 -1.61 4.79
CA GLY A 19 28.15 -1.54 4.24
C GLY A 19 27.41 -0.52 5.08
N THR A 20 27.43 0.75 4.69
CA THR A 20 26.46 1.72 5.21
C THR A 20 25.12 1.27 4.67
N SER A 21 24.39 0.48 5.46
CA SER A 21 22.98 0.21 5.21
C SER A 21 22.25 1.54 5.31
N SER A 22 22.14 2.26 4.21
CA SER A 22 21.23 3.38 4.09
C SER A 22 19.84 2.79 4.29
N LEU A 23 19.26 3.03 5.47
CA LEU A 23 17.88 2.69 5.75
C LEU A 23 17.05 3.30 4.62
N PRO A 24 16.25 2.52 3.88
CA PRO A 24 15.47 3.07 2.78
C PRO A 24 14.57 4.16 3.36
N HIS A 25 14.81 5.41 2.95
CA HIS A 25 13.93 6.51 3.28
C HIS A 25 12.64 6.30 2.49
N THR A 26 11.56 5.93 3.18
CA THR A 26 10.28 5.71 2.54
C THR A 26 9.75 7.05 2.03
N LYS A 27 9.45 7.12 0.73
CA LYS A 27 8.87 8.32 0.13
C LYS A 27 7.46 8.53 0.71
N PRO A 28 7.10 9.76 1.13
CA PRO A 28 5.73 10.07 1.53
C PRO A 28 4.76 9.86 0.37
N LEU A 29 3.63 9.20 0.62
CA LEU A 29 2.62 8.88 -0.38
C LEU A 29 1.55 9.97 -0.45
N THR A 30 1.09 10.31 -1.65
CA THR A 30 -0.08 11.18 -1.83
C THR A 30 -1.36 10.46 -1.38
N TYR A 31 -2.42 11.21 -1.07
CA TYR A 31 -3.72 10.62 -0.71
C TYR A 31 -4.19 9.59 -1.75
N LYS A 32 -4.06 9.91 -3.04
CA LYS A 32 -4.43 9.00 -4.13
C LYS A 32 -3.60 7.71 -4.13
N GLU A 33 -2.28 7.81 -3.90
CA GLU A 33 -1.40 6.64 -3.82
C GLU A 33 -1.75 5.76 -2.60
N VAL A 34 -2.06 6.35 -1.45
CA VAL A 34 -2.47 5.58 -0.25
C VAL A 34 -3.84 4.93 -0.44
N VAL A 35 -4.80 5.62 -1.05
CA VAL A 35 -6.10 5.01 -1.38
C VAL A 35 -5.92 3.85 -2.36
N ALA A 36 -5.08 3.99 -3.39
CA ALA A 36 -4.77 2.88 -4.31
C ALA A 36 -4.10 1.70 -3.58
N LEU A 37 -3.16 1.98 -2.68
CA LEU A 37 -2.54 0.97 -1.82
C LEU A 37 -3.58 0.28 -0.93
N ALA A 38 -4.50 1.02 -0.33
CA ALA A 38 -5.56 0.46 0.51
C ALA A 38 -6.50 -0.47 -0.27
N VAL A 39 -6.86 -0.10 -1.51
CA VAL A 39 -7.64 -0.96 -2.41
C VAL A 39 -6.87 -2.24 -2.76
N ALA A 40 -5.56 -2.16 -3.02
CA ALA A 40 -4.73 -3.33 -3.25
C ALA A 40 -4.64 -4.25 -2.01
N ILE A 41 -4.49 -3.65 -0.82
CA ILE A 41 -4.49 -4.39 0.46
C ILE A 41 -5.82 -5.11 0.65
N TYR A 42 -6.95 -4.45 0.38
CA TYR A 42 -8.27 -5.08 0.46
C TYR A 42 -8.35 -6.32 -0.44
N ASN A 43 -8.06 -6.16 -1.73
CA ASN A 43 -8.14 -7.25 -2.70
C ASN A 43 -7.20 -8.43 -2.36
N SER A 44 -6.03 -8.16 -1.78
CA SER A 44 -5.11 -9.24 -1.39
C SER A 44 -5.49 -9.98 -0.10
N ARG A 45 -6.36 -9.42 0.75
CA ARG A 45 -6.64 -9.94 2.10
C ARG A 45 -8.10 -10.24 2.40
N SER A 46 -9.04 -9.77 1.58
CA SER A 46 -10.48 -9.92 1.82
C SER A 46 -10.97 -11.37 1.69
N GLY A 47 -10.28 -12.18 0.89
CA GLY A 47 -10.73 -13.54 0.54
C GLY A 47 -11.92 -13.56 -0.42
N GLU A 48 -12.21 -12.45 -1.09
CA GLU A 48 -13.25 -12.35 -2.12
C GLU A 48 -12.72 -12.89 -3.45
N ASP A 49 -13.55 -13.58 -4.25
CA ASP A 49 -13.12 -14.07 -5.56
C ASP A 49 -13.06 -12.95 -6.62
N CYS A 50 -13.87 -11.91 -6.44
CA CYS A 50 -13.96 -10.77 -7.36
C CYS A 50 -13.02 -9.63 -6.95
N VAL A 51 -12.53 -8.91 -7.95
CA VAL A 51 -11.79 -7.66 -7.74
C VAL A 51 -12.77 -6.56 -7.33
N TYR A 52 -12.37 -5.75 -6.35
CA TYR A 52 -13.02 -4.51 -5.99
C TYR A 52 -12.19 -3.31 -6.45
N ARG A 53 -12.84 -2.35 -7.10
CA ARG A 53 -12.20 -1.10 -7.55
C ARG A 53 -12.75 0.10 -6.78
N LEU A 54 -11.94 1.14 -6.65
CA LEU A 54 -12.35 2.43 -6.09
C LEU A 54 -13.57 2.96 -6.86
N LEU A 55 -14.69 3.13 -6.16
CA LEU A 55 -15.91 3.75 -6.68
C LEU A 55 -15.85 5.28 -6.49
N GLY A 56 -15.42 5.70 -5.30
CA GLY A 56 -15.21 7.11 -4.99
C GLY A 56 -14.49 7.27 -3.66
N ALA A 57 -13.76 8.36 -3.48
CA ALA A 57 -13.27 8.77 -2.18
C ALA A 57 -14.04 10.03 -1.79
N LEU A 58 -14.60 10.07 -0.57
CA LEU A 58 -15.21 11.31 -0.10
C LEU A 58 -14.12 12.38 -0.06
N ALA A 59 -14.42 13.56 -0.58
CA ALA A 59 -13.49 14.66 -0.60
C ALA A 59 -13.46 15.31 0.78
N GLU A 60 -12.51 14.89 1.63
CA GLU A 60 -11.81 15.67 2.68
C GLU A 60 -10.98 14.75 3.60
N PRO A 61 -9.94 15.22 4.35
CA PRO A 61 -9.33 16.57 4.45
C PRO A 61 -7.76 16.57 4.55
N GLN A 62 -7.14 17.77 4.63
CA GLN A 62 -5.79 18.06 5.20
C GLN A 62 -4.71 16.96 5.14
N TRP A 63 -4.51 16.33 3.98
CA TRP A 63 -3.53 15.25 3.83
C TRP A 63 -2.10 15.76 4.10
N ASP A 64 -1.50 15.27 5.16
CA ASP A 64 -0.09 15.46 5.49
C ASP A 64 0.62 14.10 5.51
N PRO A 65 1.34 13.75 4.43
CA PRO A 65 1.91 12.41 4.27
C PRO A 65 3.09 12.16 5.21
N ILE A 66 3.58 13.19 5.92
CA ILE A 66 4.67 13.11 6.89
C ILE A 66 4.22 13.43 8.31
N SER A 67 2.91 13.47 8.56
CA SER A 67 2.37 13.70 9.89
C SER A 67 2.89 12.66 10.89
N GLU A 68 3.21 13.10 12.10
CA GLU A 68 3.50 12.21 13.25
C GLU A 68 2.22 11.55 13.80
N SER A 69 1.05 11.96 13.30
CA SER A 69 -0.24 11.36 13.61
C SER A 69 -0.76 10.60 12.41
N HIS A 70 -1.58 9.57 12.66
CA HIS A 70 -2.16 8.79 11.58
C HIS A 70 -3.07 9.65 10.70
N GLN A 71 -3.01 9.41 9.39
CA GLN A 71 -3.90 10.04 8.42
C GLN A 71 -5.12 9.16 8.17
N GLU A 72 -6.31 9.75 8.22
CA GLU A 72 -7.56 9.02 7.98
C GLU A 72 -7.83 8.83 6.48
N LEU A 73 -8.46 7.70 6.14
CA LEU A 73 -8.91 7.35 4.80
C LEU A 73 -10.42 7.11 4.83
N ASN A 74 -11.13 7.66 3.85
CA ASN A 74 -12.56 7.44 3.69
C ASN A 74 -12.90 7.30 2.19
N PHE A 75 -13.32 6.10 1.81
CA PHE A 75 -13.61 5.79 0.41
C PHE A 75 -14.58 4.63 0.27
N THR A 76 -15.18 4.51 -0.90
CA THR A 76 -16.05 3.41 -1.30
C THR A 76 -15.39 2.59 -2.40
N ILE A 77 -15.57 1.28 -2.34
CA ILE A 77 -15.16 0.34 -3.38
C ILE A 77 -16.38 -0.42 -3.88
N LYS A 78 -16.35 -0.83 -5.15
CA LYS A 78 -17.42 -1.62 -5.77
C LYS A 78 -16.86 -2.85 -6.46
N GLU A 79 -17.60 -3.94 -6.33
CA GLU A 79 -17.35 -5.20 -7.02
C GLU A 79 -17.29 -5.01 -8.55
N THR A 80 -16.35 -5.70 -9.18
CA THR A 80 -16.14 -5.68 -10.62
C THR A 80 -16.46 -7.03 -11.26
N MET A 81 -16.42 -7.10 -12.59
CA MET A 81 -16.65 -8.35 -13.33
C MET A 81 -15.45 -9.31 -13.34
N CYS A 82 -14.27 -8.87 -12.88
CA CYS A 82 -13.04 -9.65 -12.95
C CYS A 82 -12.82 -10.45 -11.68
N LEU A 83 -12.30 -11.65 -11.86
CA LEU A 83 -11.83 -12.48 -10.76
C LEU A 83 -10.42 -12.06 -10.36
N LEU A 84 -10.08 -12.24 -9.08
CA LEU A 84 -8.72 -11.99 -8.59
C LEU A 84 -7.68 -12.84 -9.30
N GLU A 85 -8.05 -14.01 -9.84
CA GLU A 85 -7.15 -14.91 -10.57
C GLU A 85 -6.70 -14.31 -11.92
N ASP A 86 -7.47 -13.39 -12.49
CA ASP A 86 -7.26 -12.78 -13.80
C ASP A 86 -6.46 -11.44 -13.73
N VAL A 87 -5.52 -11.35 -12.78
CA VAL A 87 -4.73 -10.18 -12.29
C VAL A 87 -4.21 -9.17 -13.34
N VAL A 88 -4.18 -9.53 -14.62
CA VAL A 88 -3.54 -8.73 -15.70
C VAL A 88 -4.28 -7.39 -15.95
N PHE A 89 -5.56 -7.24 -15.58
CA PHE A 89 -6.40 -6.13 -16.05
C PHE A 89 -7.21 -5.38 -14.98
N PHE A 90 -6.70 -5.20 -13.76
CA PHE A 90 -7.46 -4.52 -12.69
C PHE A 90 -7.98 -3.12 -13.06
N GLU A 91 -7.20 -2.35 -13.85
CA GLU A 91 -7.59 -1.00 -14.26
C GLU A 91 -8.65 -0.98 -15.38
N GLU A 92 -8.67 -2.01 -16.23
CA GLU A 92 -9.63 -2.17 -17.33
C GLU A 92 -10.92 -2.88 -16.89
N CYS A 93 -10.96 -3.34 -15.64
CA CYS A 93 -12.11 -4.06 -15.14
C CYS A 93 -13.32 -3.15 -14.89
N GLY A 94 -14.39 -3.41 -15.63
CA GLY A 94 -15.67 -2.74 -15.45
C GLY A 94 -16.35 -3.13 -14.14
N PHE A 95 -17.06 -2.18 -13.53
CA PHE A 95 -17.92 -2.47 -12.39
C PHE A 95 -19.02 -3.45 -12.77
N LYS A 96 -19.35 -4.35 -11.84
CA LYS A 96 -20.46 -5.29 -12.01
C LYS A 96 -21.78 -4.56 -11.78
N GLU A 97 -22.75 -4.83 -12.66
CA GLU A 97 -24.12 -4.35 -12.51
C GLU A 97 -24.73 -4.96 -11.23
N GLY A 98 -25.32 -4.14 -10.36
CA GLY A 98 -25.76 -4.58 -9.03
C GLY A 98 -24.64 -5.10 -8.11
N GLY A 99 -23.37 -4.85 -8.45
CA GLY A 99 -22.21 -5.30 -7.68
C GLY A 99 -22.16 -4.66 -6.29
N VAL A 100 -21.64 -5.41 -5.32
CA VAL A 100 -21.62 -5.00 -3.91
C VAL A 100 -20.78 -3.74 -3.72
N VAL A 101 -21.36 -2.71 -3.10
CA VAL A 101 -20.63 -1.50 -2.68
C VAL A 101 -20.23 -1.65 -1.22
N ARG A 102 -18.98 -1.30 -0.91
CA ARG A 102 -18.46 -1.29 0.45
C ARG A 102 -17.93 0.08 0.81
N GLN A 103 -18.26 0.52 2.02
CA GLN A 103 -17.69 1.71 2.65
C GLN A 103 -16.44 1.28 3.41
N CYS A 104 -15.31 1.91 3.10
CA CYS A 104 -14.03 1.65 3.71
C CYS A 104 -13.57 2.86 4.52
N THR A 105 -13.06 2.59 5.72
CA THR A 105 -12.35 3.53 6.57
C THR A 105 -10.98 2.97 6.92
N GLY A 106 -9.98 3.83 7.06
CA GLY A 106 -8.64 3.38 7.38
C GLY A 106 -7.76 4.45 8.00
N CYS A 107 -6.61 4.01 8.50
CA CYS A 107 -5.57 4.85 9.08
C CYS A 107 -4.23 4.55 8.39
N TYR A 108 -3.51 5.58 7.98
CA TYR A 108 -2.16 5.51 7.43
C TYR A 108 -1.14 6.03 8.44
N PHE A 109 -0.13 5.22 8.73
CA PHE A 109 0.94 5.51 9.69
C PHE A 109 2.26 5.60 8.92
N PHE A 110 2.80 6.81 8.75
CA PHE A 110 4.04 7.04 7.98
C PHE A 110 5.32 6.75 8.78
N ASP A 111 5.24 6.96 10.07
CA ASP A 111 6.27 6.86 11.09
C ASP A 111 6.61 5.40 11.46
N GLU A 112 5.73 4.45 11.10
CA GLU A 112 6.02 3.02 11.10
C GLU A 112 7.10 2.66 10.06
N ARG A 113 7.92 1.64 10.36
CA ARG A 113 9.00 1.19 9.48
C ARG A 113 8.87 -0.29 9.16
N PRO A 114 8.29 -0.67 8.00
CA PRO A 114 7.77 0.19 6.93
C PRO A 114 6.41 0.85 7.29
N PRO A 115 5.99 1.90 6.56
CA PRO A 115 4.67 2.51 6.74
C PRO A 115 3.53 1.50 6.65
N VAL A 116 2.49 1.72 7.44
CA VAL A 116 1.37 0.77 7.60
C VAL A 116 0.05 1.43 7.21
N VAL A 117 -0.83 0.65 6.58
CA VAL A 117 -2.25 0.99 6.37
C VAL A 117 -3.11 -0.03 7.12
N ALA A 118 -3.93 0.47 8.05
CA ALA A 118 -4.98 -0.31 8.70
C ALA A 118 -6.32 0.01 8.03
N LEU A 119 -7.10 -1.02 7.68
CA LEU A 119 -8.30 -0.86 6.85
C LEU A 119 -9.46 -1.69 7.40
N THR A 120 -10.65 -1.07 7.43
CA THR A 120 -11.93 -1.74 7.69
C THR A 120 -12.91 -1.41 6.58
N CYS A 121 -13.60 -2.40 6.02
CA CYS A 121 -14.60 -2.19 4.99
C CYS A 121 -15.90 -2.92 5.34
N VAL A 122 -17.04 -2.24 5.19
CA VAL A 122 -18.38 -2.76 5.48
C VAL A 122 -19.27 -2.66 4.26
N VAL A 123 -20.15 -3.64 4.06
CA VAL A 123 -21.13 -3.61 2.96
C VAL A 123 -22.13 -2.48 3.20
N LEU A 124 -22.33 -1.64 2.19
CA LEU A 124 -23.45 -0.70 2.18
C LEU A 124 -24.69 -1.47 1.71
N ALA A 125 -25.59 -1.78 2.65
CA ALA A 125 -26.91 -2.32 2.29
C ALA A 125 -27.61 -1.30 1.38
N GLY A 126 -28.00 -1.75 0.18
CA GLY A 126 -28.41 -0.89 -0.92
C GLY A 126 -29.42 0.18 -0.52
N MET A 127 -29.13 1.43 -0.89
CA MET A 127 -30.19 2.35 -1.24
C MET A 127 -30.94 1.70 -2.40
N GLU A 128 -32.17 1.28 -2.15
CA GLU A 128 -33.10 0.86 -3.18
C GLU A 128 -33.04 1.88 -4.31
N GLU A 129 -32.80 1.42 -5.54
CA GLU A 129 -33.11 2.21 -6.72
C GLU A 129 -34.59 2.56 -6.63
N GLU A 130 -34.91 3.79 -6.19
CA GLU A 130 -36.20 4.39 -6.45
C GLU A 130 -36.34 4.43 -7.97
N LYS A 131 -37.03 3.41 -8.49
CA LYS A 131 -37.56 3.36 -9.84
C LYS A 131 -38.53 4.52 -9.99
N GLY A 132 -38.02 5.65 -10.47
CA GLY A 132 -38.81 6.78 -10.94
C GLY A 132 -39.76 6.31 -12.05
N GLU A 133 -41.03 6.63 -11.84
CA GLU A 133 -42.23 6.32 -12.62
C GLU A 133 -42.13 6.59 -14.13
#